data_AF-A0A1A8LVN6-F1
#
_entry.id   AF-A0A1A8LVN6-F1
#
_cell.length_a   1.000
_cell.length_b   1.000
_cell.length_c   1.000
_cell.angle_alpha   90.00
_cell.angle_beta   90.00
_cell.angle_gamma   90.00
#
_symmetry.space_group_name_H-M   'P 1'
#
loop_
_entity.id
_entity.type
_entity.pdbx_description
1 polymer ?
#
loop_
_entity_poly.entity_id
_entity_poly.type
_entity_poly.pdbx_seq_one_letter_code
_entity_poly.pdbx_strand_id
1 'polypeptide(L)'
;ISQLGDILINQFSGTLGEQMIGGYSYFCSHQSEAIGFYKEQIQNNKKLQNLIKDIDQVSLVRRLGIPECFLLVTQRITKYPVLVERIIENTDADTEDYRYLMKGLELIKDTISQVNSQVCEYEKG
;
A
#
# COMPACT_ATOMS: atom_id res chain seq x y z
N ILE A 1 19.41 13.93 15.45
CA ILE A 1 18.86 13.87 14.08
C ILE A 1 18.44 12.42 13.88
N SER A 2 17.17 12.15 13.59
CA SER A 2 16.69 10.80 13.26
C SER A 2 17.21 10.41 11.88
N GLN A 3 17.83 9.25 11.75
CA GLN A 3 18.27 8.72 10.46
C GLN A 3 17.09 8.07 9.73
N LEU A 4 17.22 7.82 8.42
CA LEU A 4 16.09 7.27 7.66
C LEU A 4 15.76 5.84 8.11
N GLY A 5 16.78 5.03 8.42
CA GLY A 5 16.61 3.68 8.93
C GLY A 5 15.77 3.63 10.21
N ASP A 6 15.96 4.57 11.14
CA ASP A 6 15.16 4.67 12.38
C ASP A 6 13.67 4.87 12.08
N ILE A 7 13.37 5.73 11.12
CA ILE A 7 12.00 6.05 10.71
C ILE A 7 11.33 4.81 10.10
N LEU A 8 12.05 4.08 9.24
CA LEU A 8 11.55 2.84 8.65
C LEU A 8 11.32 1.76 9.71
N ILE A 9 12.27 1.58 10.64
CA ILE A 9 12.11 0.60 11.72
C ILE A 9 10.88 0.95 12.55
N ASN A 10 10.71 2.21 12.95
CA ASN A 10 9.55 2.65 13.74
C ASN A 10 8.22 2.38 12.98
N GLN A 11 8.16 2.73 11.69
CA GLN A 11 6.96 2.58 10.88
C GLN A 11 6.53 1.12 10.66
N PHE A 12 7.48 0.19 10.56
CA PHE A 12 7.24 -1.22 10.22
C PHE A 12 7.48 -2.19 11.40
N SER A 13 7.54 -1.68 12.63
CA SER A 13 7.63 -2.52 13.84
C SER A 13 6.66 -2.07 14.93
N GLY A 14 6.50 -2.92 15.95
CA GLY A 14 5.59 -2.67 17.06
C GLY A 14 4.17 -2.34 16.59
N THR A 15 3.50 -1.42 17.29
CA THR A 15 2.11 -1.04 17.02
C THR A 15 1.91 -0.46 15.62
N LEU A 16 2.87 0.32 15.08
CA LEU A 16 2.72 0.87 13.73
C LEU A 16 2.89 -0.23 12.67
N GLY A 17 3.81 -1.17 12.86
CA GLY A 17 3.94 -2.34 12.01
C GLY A 17 2.67 -3.21 12.00
N GLU A 18 2.09 -3.47 13.18
CA GLU A 18 0.83 -4.20 13.30
C GLU A 18 -0.33 -3.48 12.59
N GLN A 19 -0.40 -2.16 12.68
CA GLN A 19 -1.38 -1.35 11.95
C GLN A 19 -1.16 -1.40 10.43
N MET A 20 0.09 -1.39 9.97
CA MET A 20 0.42 -1.56 8.55
C MET A 20 -0.08 -2.91 8.04
N ILE A 21 0.19 -3.99 8.77
CA ILE A 21 -0.28 -5.33 8.43
C ILE A 21 -1.81 -5.33 8.40
N GLY A 22 -2.48 -4.94 9.48
CA GLY A 22 -3.94 -4.98 9.57
C GLY A 22 -4.64 -4.13 8.51
N GLY A 23 -4.17 -2.91 8.28
CA GLY A 23 -4.74 -1.99 7.30
C GLY A 23 -4.61 -2.50 5.87
N TYR A 24 -3.41 -2.97 5.48
CA TYR A 24 -3.19 -3.50 4.14
C TYR A 24 -3.86 -4.86 3.93
N SER A 25 -3.85 -5.76 4.92
CA SER A 25 -4.58 -7.02 4.84
C SER A 25 -6.07 -6.77 4.62
N TYR A 26 -6.70 -5.94 5.45
CA TYR A 26 -8.12 -5.62 5.29
C TYR A 26 -8.41 -5.02 3.92
N PHE A 27 -7.66 -4.01 3.50
CA PHE A 27 -7.88 -3.34 2.22
C PHE A 27 -7.70 -4.29 1.03
N CYS A 28 -6.60 -5.04 1.00
CA CYS A 28 -6.27 -5.93 -0.12
C CYS A 28 -7.24 -7.12 -0.21
N SER A 29 -7.65 -7.72 0.92
CA SER A 29 -8.59 -8.84 0.94
C SER A 29 -9.95 -8.47 0.35
N HIS A 30 -10.44 -7.24 0.59
CA HIS A 30 -11.74 -6.79 0.12
C HIS A 30 -11.67 -6.01 -1.20
N GLN A 31 -10.47 -5.85 -1.80
CA GLN A 31 -10.29 -5.00 -2.98
C GLN A 31 -11.17 -5.47 -4.16
N SER A 32 -11.19 -6.78 -4.42
CA SER A 32 -11.98 -7.37 -5.51
C SER A 32 -13.47 -7.16 -5.32
N GLU A 33 -13.97 -7.32 -4.09
CA GLU A 33 -15.37 -7.07 -3.73
C GLU A 33 -15.74 -5.60 -3.89
N ALA A 34 -14.89 -4.69 -3.41
CA ALA A 34 -15.11 -3.25 -3.55
C ALA A 34 -15.14 -2.80 -5.02
N ILE A 35 -14.27 -3.36 -5.87
CA ILE A 35 -14.28 -3.11 -7.32
C ILE A 35 -15.57 -3.68 -7.95
N GLY A 36 -15.99 -4.88 -7.56
CA GLY A 36 -17.23 -5.50 -8.04
C GLY A 36 -18.45 -4.65 -7.70
N PHE A 37 -18.57 -4.27 -6.42
CA PHE A 37 -19.64 -3.40 -5.94
C PHE A 37 -19.65 -2.05 -6.65
N TYR A 38 -18.49 -1.42 -6.81
CA TYR A 38 -18.38 -0.16 -7.57
C TYR A 38 -18.90 -0.31 -9.00
N LYS A 39 -18.50 -1.36 -9.72
CA LYS A 39 -18.95 -1.62 -11.09
C LYS A 39 -20.47 -1.81 -11.15
N GLU A 40 -21.04 -2.56 -10.22
CA GLU A 40 -22.49 -2.76 -10.12
C GLU A 40 -23.22 -1.42 -9.89
N GLN A 41 -22.74 -0.60 -8.96
CA GLN A 41 -23.34 0.70 -8.68
C GLN A 41 -23.25 1.65 -9.89
N ILE A 42 -22.15 1.63 -10.64
CA ILE A 42 -22.03 2.43 -11.87
C ILE A 42 -23.00 1.97 -12.96
N GLN A 43 -23.30 0.68 -13.05
CA GLN A 43 -24.27 0.14 -14.00
C GLN A 43 -25.71 0.45 -13.60
N ASN A 44 -26.03 0.32 -12.31
CA ASN A 44 -27.42 0.34 -11.83
C ASN A 44 -27.87 1.72 -11.29
N ASN A 45 -26.95 2.62 -10.95
CA ASN A 45 -27.25 3.92 -10.36
C ASN A 45 -26.85 5.09 -11.25
N LYS A 46 -27.80 5.59 -12.05
CA LYS A 46 -27.60 6.74 -12.95
C LYS A 46 -27.11 8.02 -12.24
N LYS A 47 -27.56 8.26 -11.00
CA LYS A 47 -27.12 9.44 -10.23
C LYS A 47 -25.65 9.35 -9.89
N LEU A 48 -25.20 8.18 -9.42
CA LEU A 48 -23.78 7.94 -9.16
C LEU A 48 -22.96 8.00 -10.45
N GLN A 49 -23.43 7.39 -11.53
CA GLN A 49 -22.74 7.42 -12.82
C GLN A 49 -22.50 8.86 -13.31
N ASN A 50 -23.50 9.74 -13.23
CA ASN A 50 -23.35 11.13 -13.62
C ASN A 50 -22.38 11.88 -12.70
N LEU A 51 -22.48 11.67 -11.38
CA LEU A 51 -21.55 12.25 -10.42
C LEU A 51 -20.09 11.86 -10.72
N ILE A 52 -19.81 10.59 -11.02
CA ILE A 52 -18.46 10.15 -11.39
C ILE A 52 -17.99 10.81 -12.69
N LYS A 53 -18.86 10.94 -13.70
CA LYS A 53 -18.51 11.66 -14.94
C LYS A 53 -18.15 13.12 -14.69
N ASP A 54 -18.84 13.78 -13.76
CA ASP A 54 -18.55 15.16 -13.39
C ASP A 54 -17.21 15.26 -12.64
N ILE A 55 -16.94 14.30 -11.74
CA ILE A 55 -15.66 14.19 -11.02
C ILE A 55 -14.50 13.94 -11.98
N ASP A 56 -14.68 13.08 -12.99
CA ASP A 56 -13.65 12.73 -13.99
C ASP A 56 -13.21 13.94 -14.84
N GLN A 57 -14.03 14.99 -14.92
CA GLN A 57 -13.69 16.24 -15.60
C GLN A 57 -12.81 17.16 -14.75
N VAL A 58 -12.70 16.90 -13.44
CA VAL A 58 -11.86 17.70 -12.53
C VAL A 58 -10.39 17.37 -12.77
N SER A 59 -9.57 18.36 -13.11
CA SER A 59 -8.14 18.16 -13.42
C SER A 59 -7.34 17.55 -12.26
N LEU A 60 -7.80 17.73 -11.01
CA LEU A 60 -7.17 17.19 -9.80
C LEU A 60 -7.12 15.66 -9.79
N VAL A 61 -8.14 14.97 -10.33
CA VAL A 61 -8.21 13.51 -10.26
C VAL A 61 -7.27 12.82 -11.26
N ARG A 62 -6.57 13.59 -12.12
CA ARG A 62 -5.61 13.08 -13.12
C ARG A 62 -6.17 11.92 -13.98
N ARG A 63 -7.50 11.86 -14.11
CA ARG A 63 -8.26 10.77 -14.76
C ARG A 63 -8.04 9.38 -14.15
N LEU A 64 -7.75 9.31 -12.86
CA LEU A 64 -7.74 8.06 -12.10
C LEU A 64 -9.15 7.79 -11.59
N GLY A 65 -9.79 6.74 -12.10
CA GLY A 65 -11.05 6.27 -11.57
C GLY A 65 -10.86 5.60 -10.20
N ILE A 66 -11.97 5.31 -9.54
CA ILE A 66 -11.96 4.60 -8.25
C ILE A 66 -11.21 3.25 -8.32
N PRO A 67 -11.36 2.41 -9.37
CA PRO A 67 -10.59 1.18 -9.50
C PRO A 67 -9.07 1.41 -9.55
N GLU A 68 -8.63 2.44 -10.27
CA GLU A 68 -7.21 2.82 -10.36
C GLU A 68 -6.69 3.30 -9.00
N CYS A 69 -7.48 4.08 -8.26
CA CYS A 69 -7.14 4.50 -6.91
C CYS A 69 -6.94 3.30 -5.97
N PHE A 70 -7.83 2.30 -6.03
CA PHE A 70 -7.66 1.07 -5.23
C PHE A 70 -6.39 0.32 -5.62
N LEU A 71 -6.11 0.19 -6.91
CA LEU A 71 -4.90 -0.45 -7.40
C LEU A 71 -3.64 0.28 -6.91
N LEU A 72 -3.63 1.61 -6.90
CA LEU A 72 -2.51 2.41 -6.42
C LEU A 72 -2.23 2.18 -4.94
N VAL A 73 -3.27 2.02 -4.11
CA VAL A 73 -3.11 1.68 -2.69
C VAL A 73 -2.47 0.30 -2.55
N THR A 74 -3.02 -0.74 -3.18
CA THR A 74 -2.49 -2.11 -3.13
C THR A 74 -1.05 -2.21 -3.59
N GLN A 75 -0.71 -1.49 -4.67
CA GLN A 75 0.66 -1.50 -5.20
C GLN A 75 1.65 -0.72 -4.33
N ARG A 76 1.19 0.23 -3.50
CA ARG A 76 2.10 1.11 -2.77
C ARG A 76 3.02 0.34 -1.84
N ILE A 77 2.51 -0.67 -1.12
CA ILE A 77 3.30 -1.40 -0.13
C ILE A 77 4.47 -2.16 -0.79
N THR A 78 4.27 -2.68 -2.00
CA THR A 78 5.31 -3.42 -2.75
C THR A 78 6.34 -2.51 -3.40
N LYS A 79 6.14 -1.19 -3.41
CA LYS A 79 7.17 -0.22 -3.84
C LYS A 79 8.22 0.07 -2.78
N TYR A 80 7.90 -0.10 -1.49
CA TYR A 80 8.85 0.21 -0.42
C TYR A 80 10.13 -0.62 -0.49
N PRO A 81 10.11 -1.95 -0.73
CA PRO A 81 11.34 -2.73 -0.86
C PRO A 81 12.28 -2.17 -1.93
N VAL A 82 11.77 -1.92 -3.13
CA VAL A 82 12.57 -1.43 -4.27
C VAL A 82 13.19 -0.07 -3.98
N LEU A 83 12.42 0.84 -3.36
CA LEU A 83 12.92 2.17 -3.01
C LEU A 83 14.01 2.09 -1.94
N VAL A 84 13.79 1.28 -0.90
CA VAL A 84 14.74 1.15 0.22
C VAL A 84 16.00 0.41 -0.22
N GLU A 85 15.89 -0.64 -1.04
CA GLU A 85 17.04 -1.31 -1.68
C GLU A 85 17.89 -0.32 -2.45
N ARG A 86 17.28 0.56 -3.25
CA ARG A 86 18.02 1.58 -3.99
C ARG A 86 18.72 2.59 -3.07
N ILE A 87 18.11 2.95 -1.94
CA ILE A 87 18.72 3.84 -0.95
C ILE A 87 19.93 3.15 -0.29
N ILE A 88 19.78 1.88 0.10
CA ILE A 88 20.86 1.06 0.69
C ILE A 88 22.06 0.98 -0.26
N GLU A 89 21.84 0.73 -1.56
CA GLU A 89 22.90 0.71 -2.58
C GLU A 89 23.71 2.01 -2.67
N ASN A 90 23.12 3.14 -2.25
CA ASN A 90 23.73 4.47 -2.28
C ASN A 90 24.10 4.98 -0.88
N THR A 91 24.06 4.11 0.13
CA THR A 91 24.45 4.43 1.52
C THR A 91 25.75 3.70 1.86
N ASP A 92 26.69 4.40 2.49
CA ASP A 92 27.98 3.83 2.89
C ASP A 92 27.78 2.69 3.93
N ALA A 93 28.33 1.52 3.64
CA ALA A 93 28.16 0.29 4.41
C ALA A 93 28.72 0.38 5.84
N ASP A 94 29.67 1.28 6.09
CA ASP A 94 30.27 1.49 7.41
C ASP A 94 29.39 2.38 8.32
N THR A 95 28.27 2.90 7.80
CA THR A 95 27.38 3.78 8.57
C THR A 95 26.36 3.01 9.39
N GLU A 96 25.93 3.62 10.50
CA GLU A 96 24.82 3.12 11.31
C GLU A 96 23.51 3.08 10.51
N ASP A 97 23.26 4.10 9.67
CA ASP A 97 22.04 4.19 8.85
C ASP A 97 21.94 3.03 7.87
N TYR A 98 23.05 2.60 7.26
CA TYR A 98 23.06 1.41 6.40
C TYR A 98 22.51 0.17 7.12
N ARG A 99 22.95 -0.06 8.36
CA ARG A 99 22.47 -1.19 9.17
C ARG A 99 20.99 -1.07 9.51
N TYR A 100 20.52 0.14 9.82
CA TYR A 100 19.12 0.39 10.13
C TYR A 100 18.22 0.32 8.90
N LEU A 101 18.68 0.80 7.74
CA LEU A 101 17.99 0.64 6.46
C LEU A 101 17.85 -0.84 6.08
N MET A 102 18.89 -1.65 6.26
CA MET A 102 18.83 -3.10 6.06
C MET A 102 17.78 -3.75 6.98
N LYS A 103 17.73 -3.35 8.26
CA LYS A 103 16.71 -3.85 9.19
C LYS A 103 15.30 -3.39 8.82
N GLY A 104 15.14 -2.12 8.43
CA GLY A 104 13.87 -1.58 7.93
C GLY A 104 13.38 -2.33 6.69
N LEU A 105 14.28 -2.66 5.76
CA LEU A 105 13.96 -3.45 4.57
C LEU A 105 13.44 -4.85 4.92
N GLU A 106 14.07 -5.52 5.89
CA GLU A 106 13.62 -6.83 6.40
C GLU A 106 12.19 -6.73 6.96
N LEU A 107 11.91 -5.74 7.80
CA LEU A 107 10.59 -5.51 8.39
C LEU A 107 9.51 -5.20 7.34
N ILE A 108 9.85 -4.43 6.31
CA ILE A 108 8.95 -4.15 5.18
C ILE A 108 8.61 -5.46 4.43
N LYS A 109 9.62 -6.30 4.14
CA LYS A 109 9.42 -7.58 3.45
C LYS A 109 8.56 -8.53 4.28
N ASP A 110 8.79 -8.60 5.58
CA ASP A 110 7.98 -9.39 6.50
C ASP A 110 6.52 -8.90 6.55
N THR A 111 6.31 -7.59 6.66
CA THR A 111 4.98 -6.96 6.59
C THR A 111 4.23 -7.37 5.33
N ILE A 112 4.88 -7.27 4.15
CA ILE A 112 4.27 -7.67 2.87
C ILE A 112 3.95 -9.17 2.86
N SER A 113 4.84 -10.01 3.37
CA SER A 113 4.61 -11.45 3.46
C SER A 113 3.39 -11.77 4.32
N GLN A 114 3.25 -11.12 5.48
CA GLN A 114 2.12 -11.31 6.38
C GLN A 114 0.80 -10.83 5.74
N VAL A 115 0.81 -9.67 5.08
CA VAL A 115 -0.35 -9.16 4.31
C VAL A 115 -0.76 -10.18 3.25
N ASN A 116 0.18 -10.67 2.45
CA ASN A 116 -0.09 -11.64 1.39
C ASN A 116 -0.70 -12.93 1.95
N SER A 117 -0.16 -13.46 3.06
CA SER A 117 -0.72 -14.63 3.72
C SER A 117 -2.17 -14.40 4.16
N GLN A 118 -2.49 -13.26 4.78
CA GLN A 118 -3.86 -12.96 5.22
C GLN A 118 -4.83 -12.77 4.05
N VAL A 119 -4.38 -12.18 2.94
CA VAL A 119 -5.18 -12.08 1.72
C VAL A 119 -5.48 -13.47 1.15
N CYS A 120 -4.45 -14.32 1.03
CA CYS A 120 -4.65 -15.70 0.54
C CYS A 120 -5.57 -16.53 1.44
N GLU A 121 -5.52 -16.34 2.76
CA GLU A 121 -6.44 -17.03 3.67
C GLU A 121 -7.88 -16.50 3.54
N TYR A 122 -8.07 -15.19 3.35
CA TYR A 122 -9.39 -14.63 3.08
C TYR A 122 -10.00 -15.15 1.78
N GLU A 123 -9.21 -15.28 0.71
CA GLU A 123 -9.68 -15.79 -0.59
C GLU A 123 -10.03 -17.29 -0.60
N LYS A 124 -9.57 -18.06 0.39
CA LYS A 124 -9.88 -19.49 0.54
C LYS A 124 -11.19 -19.76 1.29
N GLY A 125 -11.68 -18.78 2.04
CA GLY A 125 -12.93 -18.85 2.82
C GLY A 125 -14.13 -18.35 2.03
#